data_AF-A0A966E641-F1
#
_entry.id   AF-A0A966E641-F1
#
_cell.length_a   1.000
_cell.length_b   1.000
_cell.length_c   1.000
_cell.angle_alpha   90.00
_cell.angle_beta   90.00
_cell.angle_gamma   90.00
#
_symmetry.space_group_name_H-M   'P 1'
#
loop_
_entity.id
_entity.type
_entity.pdbx_description
1 polymer ?
#
loop_
_entity_poly.entity_id
_entity_poly.type
_entity_poly.pdbx_seq_one_letter_code
_entity_poly.pdbx_strand_id
1 'polypeptide(L)' 'MTFRLGVDVGGTFTDLLLVDESSGRTYMAKVPSTPEDSSIGVLNGIDRICEESDID' A
#
# COMPACT_ATOMS: atom_id res chain seq x y z
N MET A 1 -4.70 12.59 12.12
CA MET A 1 -4.65 12.51 10.64
C MET A 1 -5.42 11.29 10.22
N THR A 2 -6.17 11.37 9.13
CA THR A 2 -6.95 10.24 8.62
C THR A 2 -6.39 9.90 7.25
N PHE A 3 -6.05 8.63 7.06
CA PHE A 3 -5.61 8.10 5.78
C PHE A 3 -6.62 7.10 5.27
N ARG A 4 -6.80 7.06 3.94
CA ARG A 4 -7.47 5.94 3.26
C ARG A 4 -6.46 5.16 2.47
N LEU A 5 -6.46 3.85 2.64
CA LEU A 5 -5.63 2.94 1.88
C LEU A 5 -6.51 2.10 0.96
N GLY A 6 -6.27 2.19 -0.34
CA GLY A 6 -6.77 1.26 -1.34
C GLY A 6 -5.72 0.20 -1.63
N VAL A 7 -6.15 -1.05 -1.76
CA VAL A 7 -5.28 -2.20 -2.07
C VAL A 7 -5.94 -3.03 -3.16
N ASP A 8 -5.19 -3.34 -4.23
CA ASP A 8 -5.59 -4.22 -5.31
C ASP A 8 -4.63 -5.42 -5.38
N VAL A 9 -5.13 -6.62 -5.07
CA VAL A 9 -4.34 -7.84 -5.03
C VAL A 9 -4.45 -8.55 -6.38
N GLY A 10 -3.39 -8.48 -7.18
CA GLY A 10 -3.26 -9.23 -8.42
C GLY A 10 -2.50 -10.55 -8.25
N GLY A 11 -2.32 -11.28 -9.37
CA GLY A 11 -1.54 -12.53 -9.39
C GLY A 11 -0.01 -12.33 -9.41
N THR A 12 0.47 -11.21 -9.96
CA THR A 12 1.90 -10.89 -10.03
C THR A 12 2.30 -9.80 -9.05
N PHE A 13 1.46 -8.77 -8.92
CA PHE A 13 1.72 -7.60 -8.08
C PHE A 13 0.49 -7.26 -7.24
N THR A 14 0.77 -6.71 -6.06
CA THR A 14 -0.20 -6.03 -5.20
C THR A 14 0.07 -4.53 -5.29
N ASP A 15 -0.95 -3.77 -5.63
CA ASP A 15 -0.91 -2.33 -5.83
C ASP A 15 -1.58 -1.61 -4.66
N LEU A 16 -0.97 -0.52 -4.20
CA LEU A 16 -1.45 0.27 -3.06
C LEU A 16 -1.55 1.75 -3.42
N LEU A 17 -2.61 2.39 -2.95
CA LEU A 17 -2.83 3.83 -3.03
C LEU A 17 -3.20 4.35 -1.64
N LEU A 18 -2.32 5.16 -1.05
CA LEU A 18 -2.58 5.84 0.22
C LEU A 18 -2.98 7.28 -0.06
N VAL A 19 -4.06 7.74 0.57
CA VAL A 19 -4.57 9.10 0.46
C VAL A 19 -4.57 9.73 1.85
N ASP A 20 -3.83 10.81 2.03
CA ASP A 20 -3.97 11.70 3.18
C ASP A 20 -5.23 12.56 3.00
N GLU A 21 -6.27 12.31 3.78
CA GLU A 21 -7.53 13.04 3.64
C GLU A 21 -7.41 14.52 4.04
N SER A 22 -6.38 14.89 4.80
CA SER A 22 -6.20 16.27 5.28
C SER A 22 -5.51 17.15 4.25
N SER A 23 -4.49 16.63 3.55
CA SER A 23 -3.73 17.38 2.56
C SER A 23 -4.13 17.08 1.11
N GLY A 24 -4.86 15.98 0.89
CA GLY A 24 -5.15 15.45 -0.45
C GLY A 24 -3.95 14.83 -1.14
N ARG A 25 -2.80 14.70 -0.46
CA ARG A 25 -1.61 14.04 -1.01
C ARG A 25 -1.89 12.55 -1.18
N THR A 26 -1.34 12.00 -2.26
CA THR A 26 -1.41 10.57 -2.55
C THR A 26 -0.02 9.98 -2.63
N TYR A 27 0.08 8.71 -2.23
CA TYR A 27 1.28 7.89 -2.30
C TYR A 27 0.89 6.57 -2.95
N MET A 28 1.83 5.93 -3.64
CA MET A 28 1.59 4.67 -4.33
C MET A 28 2.74 3.72 -4.08
N ALA A 29 2.43 2.44 -3.91
CA ALA A 29 3.42 1.38 -3.86
C ALA A 29 2.95 0.19 -4.69
N LYS A 30 3.91 -0.54 -5.26
CA LYS A 30 3.68 -1.80 -5.96
C LYS A 30 4.70 -2.81 -5.46
N VAL A 31 4.22 -3.94 -4.97
CA VAL A 31 5.06 -5.03 -4.47
C VAL A 31 4.68 -6.34 -5.15
N PRO A 32 5.60 -7.32 -5.27
CA PRO A 32 5.24 -8.66 -5.74
C PRO A 32 4.11 -9.25 -4.90
N SER A 33 3.13 -9.87 -5.54
CA SER A 33 2.10 -10.65 -4.85
C SER A 33 2.69 -11.93 -4.27
N THR A 34 2.06 -12.42 -3.20
CA THR A 34 2.30 -13.74 -2.60
C THR A 34 1.03 -14.58 -2.79
N PRO A 35 0.93 -15.36 -3.89
CA PRO A 35 -0.30 -16.10 -4.21
C PRO A 35 -0.68 -17.14 -3.16
N GLU A 36 0.30 -17.70 -2.44
CA GLU A 36 0.04 -18.67 -1.37
C GLU A 36 -0.61 -18.02 -0.14
N ASP A 37 -0.32 -16.74 0.09
CA ASP A 37 -0.91 -15.93 1.15
C ASP A 37 -0.86 -14.44 0.81
N SER A 38 -1.98 -13.91 0.32
CA SER A 38 -2.08 -12.51 -0.10
C SER A 38 -1.87 -11.51 1.03
N SER A 39 -2.06 -11.92 2.29
CA SER A 39 -1.86 -11.00 3.43
C SER A 39 -0.41 -10.52 3.52
N ILE A 40 0.55 -11.36 3.14
CA ILE A 40 1.98 -11.02 3.13
C ILE A 40 2.25 -9.91 2.10
N GLY A 41 1.72 -10.03 0.88
CA GLY A 41 1.84 -9.02 -0.17
C GLY A 41 1.21 -7.69 0.24
N VAL A 42 0.06 -7.73 0.93
CA VAL A 42 -0.58 -6.52 1.47
C VAL A 42 0.29 -5.86 2.54
N LEU A 43 0.80 -6.63 3.51
CA LEU A 43 1.66 -6.11 4.59
C LEU A 43 2.96 -5.52 4.04
N ASN A 44 3.65 -6.22 3.13
CA ASN A 44 4.84 -5.71 2.45
C ASN A 44 4.56 -4.38 1.71
N GLY A 45 3.37 -4.27 1.14
CA GLY A 45 2.93 -3.06 0.46
C GLY A 45 2.69 -1.90 1.42
N ILE A 46 2.08 -2.18 2.59
CA ILE A 46 1.85 -1.21 3.66
C ILE A 46 3.20 -0.71 4.20
N ASP A 47 4.11 -1.61 4.52
CA ASP A 47 5.45 -1.25 5.01
C ASP A 47 6.16 -0.37 3.99
N ARG A 48 6.11 -0.74 2.70
CA ARG A 48 6.75 0.04 1.64
C ARG A 48 6.16 1.44 1.50
N ILE A 49 4.84 1.57 1.46
CA ILE A 49 4.21 2.88 1.24
C ILE A 49 4.43 3.81 2.43
N CYS A 50 4.51 3.29 3.65
CA CYS A 50 4.87 4.04 4.85
C CYS A 50 6.33 4.55 4.79
N GLU A 51 7.29 3.68 4.45
CA GLU A 51 8.71 4.06 4.26
C GLU A 51 8.88 5.17 3.20
N GLU A 52 8.22 5.05 2.05
CA GLU A 52 8.33 6.02 0.96
C GLU A 52 7.59 7.35 1.24
N SER A 53 6.62 7.34 2.15
CA SER A 53 5.81 8.51 2.49
C SER A 53 6.24 9.25 3.75
N ASP A 54 7.24 8.72 4.48
CA ASP A 54 7.70 9.23 5.78
C ASP A 54 6.56 9.22 6.82
N ILE A 55 5.78 8.14 6.82
CA ILE A 55 4.65 7.88 7.72
C ILE A 55 5.00 6.68 8.60
N ASP A 56 4.84 6.81 9.92
CA ASP A 56 5.05 5.77 10.95
C ASP A 56 3.73 5.09 11.33
#